data_AF-A0A2X1KIW7-F1
#
_entry.id   AF-A0A2X1KIW7-F1
#
_cell.length_a   1.000
_cell.length_b   1.000
_cell.length_c   1.000
_cell.angle_alpha   90.00
_cell.angle_beta   90.00
_cell.angle_gamma   90.00
#
_symmetry.space_group_name_H-M   'P 1'
#
loop_
_entity.id
_entity.type
_entity.pdbx_description
1 polymer ?
#
loop_
_entity_poly.entity_id
_entity_poly.type
_entity_poly.pdbx_seq_one_letter_code
_entity_poly.pdbx_strand_id
1 'polypeptide(L)'
;MNNDMALIQLHHISQRAKSRPLRDNAAEFLQVVAENRGLSQEELADRLVPTLGLDDPQALSFDFGPRQFTVRFDENLNPVIFDQQNVRQKSVPRLRADDDQLKAPEALARLKGLKKDATQVSKNLLPRLETALRTTRRWSLADFHSLFVNHPFTRLVTQRLIWGVYPANEPRCLLKAFRVAAEGEFCNAQDEPIDLPADALIGIAHPLEMTAEMRSEFAQLFADYEIMPPFRQLSRRTVLLTPDESTSNSLTRWEGKSATVGQLMGMRYKGWESGYEDAFVYNLGEYRLVLKFSPGFNHYNVDSKALMSFRSLRVYRDNKSVTFAELDVFDLSEALSAPDVIFH
;
A
#
# COMPACT_ATOMS: atom_id res chain seq x y z
N MET A 1 -0.39 6.69 26.71
CA MET A 1 0.87 5.94 26.96
C MET A 1 0.63 4.47 27.30
N ASN A 2 0.20 4.08 28.52
CA ASN A 2 0.01 2.64 28.84
C ASN A 2 -1.08 1.95 27.99
N ASN A 3 -2.15 2.68 27.65
CA ASN A 3 -3.23 2.13 26.82
C ASN A 3 -2.80 1.94 25.35
N ASP A 4 -1.98 2.85 24.81
CA ASP A 4 -1.56 2.78 23.39
C ASP A 4 -0.56 1.65 23.15
N MET A 5 0.33 1.38 24.12
CA MET A 5 1.20 0.19 24.06
C MET A 5 0.40 -1.11 24.10
N ALA A 6 -0.66 -1.19 24.92
CA ALA A 6 -1.55 -2.35 24.95
C ALA A 6 -2.27 -2.54 23.60
N LEU A 7 -2.71 -1.45 22.98
CA LEU A 7 -3.34 -1.48 21.65
C LEU A 7 -2.36 -1.88 20.54
N ILE A 8 -1.10 -1.42 20.59
CA ILE A 8 -0.05 -1.84 19.65
C ILE A 8 0.18 -3.36 19.78
N GLN A 9 0.26 -3.88 21.01
CA GLN A 9 0.42 -5.33 21.23
C GLN A 9 -0.81 -6.11 20.76
N LEU A 10 -2.01 -5.61 21.04
CA LEU A 10 -3.25 -6.23 20.57
C LEU A 10 -3.33 -6.22 19.04
N HIS A 11 -2.89 -5.14 18.40
CA HIS A 11 -2.75 -5.07 16.95
C HIS A 11 -1.74 -6.08 16.44
N HIS A 12 -0.59 -6.25 17.09
CA HIS A 12 0.36 -7.29 16.71
C HIS A 12 -0.25 -8.70 16.83
N ILE A 13 -1.06 -8.96 17.86
CA ILE A 13 -1.77 -10.23 18.05
C ILE A 13 -2.78 -10.47 16.92
N SER A 14 -3.61 -9.48 16.58
CA SER A 14 -4.60 -9.60 15.51
C SER A 14 -3.97 -9.95 14.16
N GLN A 15 -2.72 -9.54 13.95
CA GLN A 15 -1.99 -9.77 12.71
C GLN A 15 -1.17 -11.08 12.68
N ARG A 16 -0.73 -11.61 13.83
CA ARG A 16 0.29 -12.68 13.89
C ARG A 16 -0.14 -13.95 14.61
N ALA A 17 -1.17 -13.90 15.45
CA ALA A 17 -1.50 -15.06 16.27
C ALA A 17 -1.79 -16.27 15.39
N LYS A 18 -1.19 -17.44 15.69
CA LYS A 18 -1.43 -18.66 14.90
C LYS A 18 -2.89 -19.12 15.02
N SER A 19 -3.46 -18.96 16.21
CA SER A 19 -4.87 -19.23 16.50
C SER A 19 -5.77 -18.23 15.79
N ARG A 20 -6.64 -18.73 14.91
CA ARG A 20 -7.66 -17.91 14.23
C ARG A 20 -8.62 -17.23 15.21
N PRO A 21 -9.22 -17.93 16.19
CA PRO A 21 -10.07 -17.28 17.20
C PRO A 21 -9.36 -16.15 17.95
N LEU A 22 -8.07 -16.31 18.27
CA LEU A 22 -7.33 -15.25 18.96
C LEU A 22 -7.11 -14.02 18.09
N ARG A 23 -6.84 -14.21 16.79
CA ARG A 23 -6.74 -13.09 15.83
C ARG A 23 -8.07 -12.37 15.69
N ASP A 24 -9.14 -13.14 15.51
CA ASP A 24 -10.48 -12.62 15.26
C ASP A 24 -10.97 -11.82 16.48
N ASN A 25 -10.82 -12.35 17.70
CA ASN A 25 -11.16 -11.64 18.93
C ASN A 25 -10.32 -10.35 19.10
N ALA A 26 -9.01 -10.41 18.83
CA ALA A 26 -8.17 -9.22 18.91
C ALA A 26 -8.58 -8.14 17.90
N ALA A 27 -9.00 -8.55 16.69
CA ALA A 27 -9.53 -7.64 15.68
C ALA A 27 -10.86 -7.01 16.11
N GLU A 28 -11.77 -7.80 16.70
CA GLU A 28 -13.06 -7.31 17.22
C GLU A 28 -12.86 -6.30 18.36
N PHE A 29 -11.94 -6.56 19.29
CA PHE A 29 -11.60 -5.58 20.33
C PHE A 29 -11.03 -4.28 19.75
N LEU A 30 -10.16 -4.36 18.75
CA LEU A 30 -9.62 -3.17 18.09
C LEU A 30 -10.72 -2.39 17.37
N GLN A 31 -11.71 -3.07 16.79
CA GLN A 31 -12.86 -2.42 16.18
C GLN A 31 -13.67 -1.65 17.23
N VAL A 32 -13.98 -2.26 18.37
CA VAL A 32 -14.69 -1.58 19.47
C VAL A 32 -13.89 -0.36 19.97
N VAL A 33 -12.57 -0.45 20.03
CA VAL A 33 -11.72 0.69 20.41
C VAL A 33 -11.75 1.80 19.36
N ALA A 34 -11.74 1.45 18.07
CA ALA A 34 -11.83 2.41 16.98
C ALA A 34 -13.17 3.17 17.04
N GLU A 35 -14.28 2.44 17.16
CA GLU A 35 -15.63 2.99 17.28
C GLU A 35 -15.76 3.92 18.49
N ASN A 36 -15.25 3.51 19.66
CA ASN A 36 -15.24 4.35 20.87
C ASN A 36 -14.39 5.63 20.73
N ARG A 37 -13.44 5.66 19.78
CA ARG A 37 -12.61 6.83 19.47
C ARG A 37 -13.13 7.60 18.25
N GLY A 38 -14.25 7.20 17.65
CA GLY A 38 -14.79 7.79 16.43
C GLY A 38 -13.87 7.61 15.21
N LEU A 39 -13.08 6.53 15.20
CA LEU A 39 -12.12 6.21 14.14
C LEU A 39 -12.58 5.01 13.33
N SER A 40 -12.22 4.98 12.05
CA SER A 40 -12.24 3.76 11.25
C SER A 40 -11.17 2.77 11.72
N GLN A 41 -11.29 1.51 11.30
CA GLN A 41 -10.27 0.50 11.56
C GLN A 41 -8.92 0.89 10.93
N GLU A 42 -8.94 1.46 9.72
CA GLU A 42 -7.75 1.91 9.02
C GLU A 42 -7.09 3.11 9.70
N GLU A 43 -7.90 4.04 10.22
CA GLU A 43 -7.44 5.21 10.97
C GLU A 43 -6.83 4.84 12.32
N LEU A 44 -7.39 3.84 13.01
CA LEU A 44 -6.77 3.27 14.19
C LEU A 44 -5.46 2.56 13.82
N ALA A 45 -5.44 1.79 12.73
CA ALA A 45 -4.23 1.09 12.28
C ALA A 45 -3.08 2.04 11.91
N ASP A 46 -3.36 3.23 11.34
CA ASP A 46 -2.33 4.25 11.13
C ASP A 46 -1.68 4.71 12.44
N ARG A 47 -2.48 4.87 13.49
CA ARG A 47 -2.03 5.34 14.81
C ARG A 47 -1.31 4.28 15.62
N LEU A 48 -1.44 3.01 15.24
CA LEU A 48 -0.83 1.87 15.94
C LEU A 48 0.43 1.34 15.25
N VAL A 49 0.95 2.03 14.23
CA VAL A 49 2.26 1.69 13.66
C VAL A 49 3.33 1.91 14.72
N PRO A 50 4.16 0.91 15.07
CA PRO A 50 5.21 1.08 16.06
C PRO A 50 6.38 1.90 15.51
N THR A 51 7.04 2.68 16.36
CA THR A 51 8.26 3.44 15.99
C THR A 51 9.47 2.53 15.74
N LEU A 52 9.42 1.29 16.24
CA LEU A 52 10.54 0.33 16.24
C LEU A 52 11.79 0.84 16.96
N GLY A 53 11.63 1.82 17.86
CA GLY A 53 12.71 2.49 18.57
C GLY A 53 13.52 3.46 17.68
N LEU A 54 13.06 3.74 16.46
CA LEU A 54 13.78 4.60 15.50
C LEU A 54 13.71 6.10 15.85
N ASP A 55 13.00 6.45 16.91
CA ASP A 55 13.03 7.75 17.56
C ASP A 55 14.41 8.09 18.16
N ASP A 56 15.22 7.07 18.49
CA ASP A 56 16.62 7.25 18.89
C ASP A 56 17.56 7.16 17.66
N PRO A 57 18.36 8.20 17.36
CA PRO A 57 19.36 8.17 16.29
C PRO A 57 20.35 6.99 16.38
N GLN A 58 20.62 6.47 17.58
CA GLN A 58 21.51 5.32 17.79
C GLN A 58 20.83 3.97 17.57
N ALA A 59 19.51 3.94 17.37
CA ALA A 59 18.75 2.71 17.15
C ALA A 59 19.18 1.95 15.88
N LEU A 60 19.84 2.62 14.95
CA LEU A 60 20.35 2.02 13.71
C LEU A 60 21.82 1.64 13.75
N SER A 61 22.53 1.92 14.85
CA SER A 61 23.95 1.58 15.05
C SER A 61 24.10 0.39 15.99
N PHE A 62 24.84 -0.64 15.58
CA PHE A 62 24.99 -1.91 16.31
C PHE A 62 26.46 -2.17 16.60
N ASP A 63 26.84 -2.01 17.88
CA ASP A 63 28.23 -2.11 18.33
C ASP A 63 28.60 -3.55 18.71
N PHE A 64 29.60 -4.10 18.02
CA PHE A 64 30.18 -5.42 18.32
C PHE A 64 31.57 -5.27 18.95
N GLY A 65 32.03 -4.06 19.28
CA GLY A 65 33.37 -3.76 19.76
C GLY A 65 34.30 -3.31 18.63
N PRO A 66 35.23 -4.15 18.14
CA PRO A 66 36.14 -3.78 17.05
C PRO A 66 35.42 -3.55 15.72
N ARG A 67 34.18 -4.05 15.60
CA ARG A 67 33.31 -3.87 14.44
C ARG A 67 31.99 -3.27 14.85
N GLN A 68 31.41 -2.52 13.93
CA GLN A 68 30.12 -1.88 14.07
C GLN A 68 29.34 -2.06 12.79
N PHE A 69 28.01 -2.07 12.91
CA PHE A 69 27.12 -2.16 11.78
C PHE A 69 26.08 -1.06 11.86
N THR A 70 25.68 -0.57 10.70
CA THR A 70 24.56 0.35 10.58
C THR A 70 23.44 -0.28 9.76
N VAL A 71 22.20 0.10 10.03
CA VAL A 71 21.02 -0.33 9.28
C VAL A 71 20.41 0.85 8.54
N ARG A 72 20.10 0.64 7.26
CA ARG A 72 19.20 1.49 6.47
C ARG A 72 18.00 0.66 6.01
N PHE A 73 17.00 1.30 5.42
CA PHE A 73 15.81 0.60 4.90
C PHE A 73 15.73 0.72 3.39
N ASP A 74 15.39 -0.38 2.73
CA ASP A 74 15.08 -0.39 1.31
C ASP A 74 13.67 0.16 1.03
N GLU A 75 13.26 0.19 -0.24
CA GLU A 75 11.94 0.64 -0.69
C GLU A 75 10.78 -0.18 -0.11
N ASN A 76 11.05 -1.43 0.27
CA ASN A 76 10.08 -2.32 0.90
C ASN A 76 10.12 -2.23 2.43
N LEU A 77 10.83 -1.22 2.97
CA LEU A 77 11.05 -1.01 4.40
C LEU A 77 11.69 -2.23 5.09
N ASN A 78 12.51 -2.99 4.36
CA ASN A 78 13.31 -4.06 4.95
C ASN A 78 14.68 -3.51 5.40
N PRO A 79 15.17 -3.93 6.58
CA PRO A 79 16.51 -3.59 7.03
C PRO A 79 17.62 -4.13 6.11
N VAL A 80 18.48 -3.21 5.66
CA VAL A 80 19.72 -3.45 4.93
C VAL A 80 20.90 -3.09 5.83
N ILE A 81 21.81 -4.04 6.01
CA ILE A 81 22.92 -3.94 6.96
C ILE A 81 24.18 -3.51 6.22
N PHE A 82 24.92 -2.56 6.78
CA PHE A 82 26.21 -2.08 6.30
C PHE A 82 27.26 -2.24 7.40
N ASP A 83 28.50 -2.54 7.05
CA ASP A 83 29.62 -2.49 7.99
C ASP A 83 30.19 -1.06 8.12
N GLN A 84 31.24 -0.91 8.93
CA GLN A 84 31.95 0.37 9.13
C GLN A 84 32.54 0.95 7.84
N GLN A 85 32.80 0.13 6.83
CA GLN A 85 33.30 0.55 5.52
C GLN A 85 32.16 0.87 4.55
N ASN A 86 30.92 0.93 5.04
CA ASN A 86 29.70 1.16 4.26
C ASN A 86 29.46 0.07 3.19
N VAL A 87 29.97 -1.15 3.41
CA VAL A 87 29.75 -2.28 2.51
C VAL A 87 28.48 -3.03 2.94
N ARG A 88 27.56 -3.23 1.99
CA ARG A 88 26.31 -3.96 2.22
C ARG A 88 26.58 -5.43 2.55
N GLN A 89 26.04 -5.88 3.68
CA GLN A 89 26.15 -7.26 4.14
C GLN A 89 25.05 -8.14 3.55
N LYS A 90 25.43 -9.34 3.07
CA LYS A 90 24.48 -10.31 2.48
C LYS A 90 23.60 -11.02 3.52
N SER A 91 24.02 -11.01 4.78
CA SER A 91 23.33 -11.68 5.88
C SER A 91 23.56 -10.94 7.19
N VAL A 92 22.81 -11.33 8.22
CA VAL A 92 23.03 -10.80 9.57
C VAL A 92 24.43 -11.20 10.03
N PRO A 93 25.23 -10.27 10.60
CA PRO A 93 26.56 -10.57 11.12
C PRO A 93 26.55 -11.75 12.09
N ARG A 94 27.58 -12.60 11.99
CA ARG A 94 27.85 -13.66 12.96
C ARG A 94 28.81 -13.12 14.02
N LEU A 95 28.65 -13.57 15.26
CA LEU A 95 29.62 -13.34 16.32
C LEU A 95 30.96 -13.99 15.96
N ARG A 96 32.04 -13.30 16.33
CA ARG A 96 33.43 -13.75 16.19
C ARG A 96 34.12 -13.76 17.56
N ALA A 97 35.30 -14.38 17.62
CA ALA A 97 36.07 -14.50 18.86
C ALA A 97 36.68 -13.17 19.33
N ASP A 98 36.92 -12.25 18.41
CA ASP A 98 37.44 -10.90 18.64
C ASP A 98 36.35 -9.88 18.99
N ASP A 99 35.07 -10.23 18.84
CA ASP A 99 33.97 -9.35 19.20
C ASP A 99 33.88 -9.16 20.73
N ASP A 100 33.36 -8.01 21.16
CA ASP A 100 33.10 -7.73 22.57
C ASP A 100 32.05 -8.71 23.13
N GLN A 101 32.42 -9.42 24.20
CA GLN A 101 31.63 -10.52 24.76
C GLN A 101 30.29 -10.08 25.36
N LEU A 102 30.12 -8.80 25.69
CA LEU A 102 28.88 -8.25 26.24
C LEU A 102 28.07 -7.53 25.16
N LYS A 103 28.71 -6.62 24.43
CA LYS A 103 28.02 -5.77 23.45
C LYS A 103 27.55 -6.55 22.23
N ALA A 104 28.37 -7.45 21.70
CA ALA A 104 28.07 -8.10 20.43
C ALA A 104 26.84 -9.03 20.49
N PRO A 105 26.64 -9.86 21.54
CA PRO A 105 25.41 -10.65 21.67
C PRO A 105 24.15 -9.79 21.79
N GLU A 106 24.21 -8.69 22.55
CA GLU A 106 23.09 -7.76 22.71
C GLU A 106 22.75 -7.04 21.39
N ALA A 107 23.76 -6.49 20.73
CA ALA A 107 23.60 -5.83 19.43
C ALA A 107 23.06 -6.81 18.37
N LEU A 108 23.54 -8.05 18.35
CA LEU A 108 23.01 -9.09 17.46
C LEU A 108 21.55 -9.44 17.76
N ALA A 109 21.17 -9.54 19.03
CA ALA A 109 19.79 -9.79 19.42
C ALA A 109 18.86 -8.65 18.99
N ARG A 110 19.26 -7.40 19.24
CA ARG A 110 18.53 -6.20 18.81
C ARG A 110 18.40 -6.13 17.29
N LEU A 111 19.47 -6.41 16.55
CA LEU A 111 19.46 -6.42 15.08
C LEU A 111 18.49 -7.47 14.52
N LYS A 112 18.48 -8.68 15.09
CA LYS A 112 17.52 -9.73 14.73
C LYS A 112 16.08 -9.33 15.04
N GLY A 113 15.85 -8.69 16.18
CA GLY A 113 14.56 -8.13 16.59
C GLY A 113 14.05 -7.09 15.59
N LEU A 114 14.86 -6.06 15.33
CA LEU A 114 14.54 -5.00 14.37
C LEU A 114 14.22 -5.58 12.99
N LYS A 115 15.04 -6.51 12.48
CA LYS A 115 14.79 -7.17 11.19
C LYS A 115 13.44 -7.89 11.15
N LYS A 116 13.12 -8.64 12.20
CA LYS A 116 11.85 -9.38 12.29
C LYS A 116 10.64 -8.45 12.37
N ASP A 117 10.74 -7.41 13.20
CA ASP A 117 9.60 -6.53 13.48
C ASP A 117 9.36 -5.54 12.34
N ALA A 118 10.41 -4.93 11.78
CA ALA A 118 10.28 -4.11 10.57
C ALA A 118 9.62 -4.88 9.43
N THR A 119 10.13 -6.07 9.08
CA THR A 119 9.54 -6.91 8.03
C THR A 119 8.05 -7.19 8.28
N GLN A 120 7.66 -7.38 9.55
CA GLN A 120 6.27 -7.64 9.91
C GLN A 120 5.39 -6.41 9.73
N VAL A 121 5.86 -5.24 10.18
CA VAL A 121 5.11 -3.99 10.07
C VAL A 121 4.95 -3.61 8.60
N SER A 122 6.03 -3.71 7.81
CA SER A 122 6.03 -3.38 6.37
C SER A 122 5.04 -4.22 5.57
N LYS A 123 4.91 -5.51 5.89
CA LYS A 123 3.95 -6.43 5.24
C LYS A 123 2.49 -5.99 5.36
N ASN A 124 2.17 -5.20 6.37
CA ASN A 124 0.82 -4.67 6.58
C ASN A 124 0.71 -3.21 6.16
N LEU A 125 1.74 -2.40 6.42
CA LEU A 125 1.76 -0.98 6.11
C LEU A 125 1.71 -0.71 4.60
N LEU A 126 2.57 -1.36 3.81
CA LEU A 126 2.69 -1.05 2.38
C LEU A 126 1.41 -1.40 1.58
N PRO A 127 0.78 -2.59 1.76
CA PRO A 127 -0.49 -2.88 1.09
C PRO A 127 -1.63 -1.94 1.52
N ARG A 128 -1.59 -1.44 2.76
CA ARG A 128 -2.59 -0.50 3.28
C ARG A 128 -2.42 0.89 2.67
N LEU A 129 -1.19 1.33 2.41
CA LEU A 129 -0.92 2.56 1.66
C LEU A 129 -1.29 2.41 0.18
N GLU A 130 -0.98 1.28 -0.45
CA GLU A 130 -1.45 1.03 -1.84
C GLU A 130 -2.99 1.01 -1.90
N THR A 131 -3.64 0.44 -0.89
CA THR A 131 -5.10 0.48 -0.76
C THR A 131 -5.61 1.90 -0.57
N ALA A 132 -4.94 2.72 0.24
CA ALA A 132 -5.29 4.14 0.42
C ALA A 132 -5.20 4.94 -0.89
N LEU A 133 -4.21 4.65 -1.75
CA LEU A 133 -4.15 5.20 -3.12
C LEU A 133 -5.38 4.76 -3.93
N ARG A 134 -5.71 3.47 -3.92
CA ARG A 134 -6.84 2.91 -4.70
C ARG A 134 -8.19 3.48 -4.26
N THR A 135 -8.42 3.58 -2.96
CA THR A 135 -9.71 4.04 -2.41
C THR A 135 -9.75 5.55 -2.20
N THR A 136 -8.76 6.28 -2.72
CA THR A 136 -8.64 7.74 -2.60
C THR A 136 -8.72 8.24 -1.14
N ARG A 137 -8.18 7.47 -0.20
CA ARG A 137 -8.20 7.85 1.22
C ARG A 137 -7.42 9.13 1.45
N ARG A 138 -7.94 9.97 2.34
CA ARG A 138 -7.36 11.26 2.72
C ARG A 138 -7.14 11.34 4.22
N TRP A 139 -6.21 12.20 4.61
CA TRP A 139 -5.90 12.56 5.98
C TRP A 139 -5.98 14.06 6.13
N SER A 140 -6.30 14.54 7.33
CA SER A 140 -6.05 15.94 7.67
C SER A 140 -4.55 16.23 7.61
N LEU A 141 -4.16 17.49 7.37
CA LEU A 141 -2.76 17.89 7.41
C LEU A 141 -2.09 17.55 8.76
N ALA A 142 -2.82 17.71 9.87
CA ALA A 142 -2.33 17.37 11.21
C ALA A 142 -2.02 15.88 11.37
N ASP A 143 -2.95 15.02 10.94
CA ASP A 143 -2.73 13.56 10.93
C ASP A 143 -1.60 13.19 9.97
N PHE A 144 -1.52 13.83 8.79
CA PHE A 144 -0.43 13.58 7.85
C PHE A 144 0.95 13.85 8.49
N HIS A 145 1.10 14.99 9.17
CA HIS A 145 2.33 15.28 9.90
C HIS A 145 2.63 14.25 10.99
N SER A 146 1.66 13.95 11.85
CA SER A 146 1.88 13.07 13.00
C SER A 146 2.14 11.62 12.58
N LEU A 147 1.44 11.11 11.57
CA LEU A 147 1.41 9.70 11.21
C LEU A 147 2.46 9.34 10.14
N PHE A 148 2.89 10.31 9.33
CA PHE A 148 3.74 10.06 8.17
C PHE A 148 5.03 10.87 8.21
N VAL A 149 4.96 12.19 8.40
CA VAL A 149 6.16 13.05 8.30
C VAL A 149 7.06 12.91 9.53
N ASN A 150 6.47 13.01 10.73
CA ASN A 150 7.21 13.04 12.00
C ASN A 150 7.43 11.64 12.59
N HIS A 151 6.70 10.63 12.10
CA HIS A 151 6.77 9.30 12.65
C HIS A 151 8.05 8.58 12.18
N PRO A 152 8.90 8.06 13.09
CA PRO A 152 10.24 7.56 12.76
C PRO A 152 10.31 6.46 11.69
N PHE A 153 9.32 5.58 11.65
CA PHE A 153 9.27 4.47 10.68
C PHE A 153 8.51 4.81 9.38
N THR A 154 7.27 5.29 9.47
CA THR A 154 6.45 5.64 8.29
C THR A 154 7.03 6.80 7.48
N ARG A 155 7.85 7.70 8.05
CA ARG A 155 8.56 8.73 7.27
C ARG A 155 9.41 8.15 6.15
N LEU A 156 9.97 6.95 6.36
CA LEU A 156 10.78 6.26 5.37
C LEU A 156 9.95 5.98 4.10
N VAL A 157 8.72 5.48 4.22
CA VAL A 157 7.88 5.27 3.04
C VAL A 157 7.27 6.56 2.51
N THR A 158 7.01 7.53 3.40
CA THR A 158 6.44 8.84 3.04
C THR A 158 7.33 9.59 2.06
N GLN A 159 8.64 9.53 2.25
CA GLN A 159 9.65 10.13 1.37
C GLN A 159 9.79 9.44 -0.01
N ARG A 160 9.17 8.26 -0.18
CA ARG A 160 9.22 7.46 -1.42
C ARG A 160 7.91 7.50 -2.20
N LEU A 161 6.98 8.38 -1.81
CA LEU A 161 5.66 8.51 -2.41
C LEU A 161 5.41 9.95 -2.84
N ILE A 162 4.59 10.09 -3.88
CA ILE A 162 4.05 11.37 -4.30
C ILE A 162 2.72 11.58 -3.59
N TRP A 163 2.59 12.69 -2.91
CA TRP A 163 1.41 13.10 -2.17
C TRP A 163 0.65 14.17 -2.93
N GLY A 164 -0.63 14.30 -2.66
CA GLY A 164 -1.53 15.28 -3.24
C GLY A 164 -2.19 16.12 -2.17
N VAL A 165 -2.45 17.37 -2.52
CA VAL A 165 -3.23 18.35 -1.75
C VAL A 165 -4.62 18.40 -2.35
N TYR A 166 -5.63 18.26 -1.51
CA TYR A 166 -7.04 18.23 -1.91
C TYR A 166 -7.83 19.20 -1.03
N PRO A 167 -8.85 19.88 -1.57
CA PRO A 167 -9.73 20.71 -0.77
C PRO A 167 -10.66 19.84 0.08
N ALA A 168 -11.05 20.31 1.26
CA ALA A 168 -11.86 19.54 2.20
C ALA A 168 -13.25 19.16 1.66
N ASN A 169 -13.81 19.99 0.78
CA ASN A 169 -15.12 19.78 0.15
C ASN A 169 -15.08 18.92 -1.12
N GLU A 170 -13.91 18.77 -1.76
CA GLU A 170 -13.74 18.00 -2.99
C GLU A 170 -12.50 17.09 -2.91
N PRO A 171 -12.54 16.01 -2.10
CA PRO A 171 -11.38 15.19 -1.77
C PRO A 171 -10.76 14.43 -2.96
N ARG A 172 -11.38 14.48 -4.14
CA ARG A 172 -10.87 13.91 -5.40
C ARG A 172 -10.38 14.97 -6.41
N CYS A 173 -10.39 16.25 -6.04
CA CYS A 173 -9.84 17.34 -6.86
C CYS A 173 -8.40 17.62 -6.43
N LEU A 174 -7.43 17.15 -7.21
CA LEU A 174 -6.01 17.41 -6.93
C LEU A 174 -5.67 18.88 -7.21
N LEU A 175 -5.24 19.61 -6.17
CA LEU A 175 -4.78 20.99 -6.29
C LEU A 175 -3.29 21.08 -6.62
N LYS A 176 -2.49 20.28 -5.92
CA LYS A 176 -1.04 20.22 -6.05
C LYS A 176 -0.56 18.80 -5.74
N ALA A 177 0.49 18.36 -6.41
CA ALA A 177 1.24 17.17 -6.02
C ALA A 177 2.62 17.55 -5.48
N PHE A 178 3.13 16.75 -4.55
CA PHE A 178 4.38 17.03 -3.85
C PHE A 178 5.07 15.76 -3.35
N ARG A 179 6.34 15.88 -2.98
CA ARG A 179 7.11 14.87 -2.26
C ARG A 179 7.48 15.40 -0.87
N VAL A 180 7.84 14.49 0.03
CA VAL A 180 8.50 14.85 1.29
C VAL A 180 10.00 14.60 1.14
N ALA A 181 10.81 15.63 1.35
CA ALA A 181 12.27 15.54 1.31
C ALA A 181 12.84 14.80 2.52
N ALA A 182 14.15 14.50 2.49
CA ALA A 182 14.83 13.77 3.56
C ALA A 182 14.71 14.45 4.92
N GLU A 183 14.76 15.79 4.93
CA GLU A 183 14.63 16.64 6.12
C GLU A 183 13.16 16.95 6.51
N GLY A 184 12.19 16.45 5.74
CA GLY A 184 10.76 16.61 6.00
C GLY A 184 10.09 17.79 5.29
N GLU A 185 10.84 18.58 4.52
CA GLU A 185 10.29 19.67 3.69
C GLU A 185 9.38 19.12 2.58
N PHE A 186 8.38 19.91 2.18
CA PHE A 186 7.48 19.57 1.08
C PHE A 186 7.94 20.25 -0.19
N CYS A 187 8.16 19.46 -1.26
CA CYS A 187 8.65 19.99 -2.53
C CYS A 187 7.73 19.59 -3.69
N ASN A 188 7.58 20.47 -4.67
CA ASN A 188 6.89 20.17 -5.94
C ASN A 188 7.74 19.27 -6.86
N ALA A 189 7.33 19.09 -8.11
CA ALA A 189 8.02 18.25 -9.09
C ALA A 189 9.36 18.83 -9.58
N GLN A 190 9.55 20.14 -9.40
CA GLN A 190 10.77 20.91 -9.71
C GLN A 190 11.72 20.99 -8.50
N ASP A 191 11.37 20.29 -7.42
CA ASP A 191 12.08 20.30 -6.14
C ASP A 191 12.06 21.65 -5.39
N GLU A 192 11.08 22.49 -5.69
CA GLU A 192 10.90 23.78 -5.02
C GLU A 192 10.01 23.60 -3.78
N PRO A 193 10.37 24.23 -2.64
CA PRO A 193 9.55 24.18 -1.43
C PRO A 193 8.14 24.71 -1.65
N ILE A 194 7.16 24.05 -1.03
CA ILE A 194 5.76 24.48 -1.06
C ILE A 194 5.16 24.55 0.34
N ASP A 195 4.24 25.50 0.51
CA ASP A 195 3.35 25.54 1.67
C ASP A 195 2.06 24.76 1.38
N LEU A 196 1.60 24.05 2.42
CA LEU A 196 0.34 23.31 2.39
C LEU A 196 -0.75 24.12 3.13
N PRO A 197 -1.97 24.28 2.56
CA PRO A 197 -3.07 24.95 3.26
C PRO A 197 -3.44 24.20 4.56
N ALA A 198 -3.76 24.95 5.61
CA ALA A 198 -4.01 24.38 6.94
C ALA A 198 -5.22 23.43 7.00
N ASP A 199 -6.22 23.67 6.15
CA ASP A 199 -7.46 22.90 6.00
C ASP A 199 -7.39 21.88 4.86
N ALA A 200 -6.23 21.74 4.21
CA ALA A 200 -6.06 20.77 3.13
C ALA A 200 -6.18 19.34 3.64
N LEU A 201 -6.80 18.52 2.80
CA LEU A 201 -6.71 17.09 2.87
C LEU A 201 -5.47 16.63 2.10
N ILE A 202 -4.73 15.69 2.69
CA ILE A 202 -3.55 15.08 2.08
C ILE A 202 -3.90 13.65 1.68
N GLY A 203 -3.41 13.20 0.54
CA GLY A 203 -3.60 11.83 0.06
C GLY A 203 -2.43 11.38 -0.79
N ILE A 204 -2.32 10.09 -1.09
CA ILE A 204 -1.33 9.62 -2.06
C ILE A 204 -1.86 9.98 -3.46
N ALA A 205 -1.07 10.70 -4.25
CA ALA A 205 -1.50 11.15 -5.57
C ALA A 205 -1.67 9.96 -6.53
N HIS A 206 -2.84 9.86 -7.13
CA HIS A 206 -3.14 8.88 -8.16
C HIS A 206 -2.69 9.41 -9.53
N PRO A 207 -2.05 8.60 -10.40
CA PRO A 207 -1.54 9.10 -11.68
C PRO A 207 -2.61 9.63 -12.64
N LEU A 208 -3.89 9.25 -12.46
CA LEU A 208 -5.01 9.84 -13.22
C LEU A 208 -5.31 11.29 -12.84
N GLU A 209 -4.94 11.74 -11.65
CA GLU A 209 -5.11 13.13 -11.21
C GLU A 209 -4.03 14.04 -11.79
N MET A 210 -2.92 13.47 -12.27
CA MET A 210 -1.74 14.19 -12.69
C MET A 210 -1.72 14.39 -14.21
N THR A 211 -1.20 15.52 -14.67
CA THR A 211 -0.96 15.71 -16.11
C THR A 211 0.22 14.84 -16.59
N ALA A 212 0.38 14.69 -17.89
CA ALA A 212 1.51 13.93 -18.44
C ALA A 212 2.85 14.57 -18.09
N GLU A 213 2.90 15.90 -18.12
CA GLU A 213 4.05 16.72 -17.76
C GLU A 213 4.42 16.51 -16.30
N MET A 214 3.45 16.66 -15.39
CA MET A 214 3.68 16.48 -13.95
C MET A 214 4.17 15.06 -13.62
N ARG A 215 3.61 14.02 -14.26
CA ARG A 215 4.10 12.65 -14.10
C ARG A 215 5.55 12.50 -14.57
N SER A 216 5.91 13.13 -15.69
CA SER A 216 7.26 13.07 -16.24
C SER A 216 8.27 13.77 -15.33
N GLU A 217 7.92 14.92 -14.76
CA GLU A 217 8.78 15.68 -13.86
C GLU A 217 9.06 14.90 -12.58
N PHE A 218 8.03 14.34 -11.93
CA PHE A 218 8.24 13.48 -10.77
C PHE A 218 9.01 12.19 -11.11
N ALA A 219 8.79 11.61 -12.29
CA ALA A 219 9.55 10.44 -12.72
C ALA A 219 11.04 10.76 -12.86
N GLN A 220 11.38 11.90 -13.45
CA GLN A 220 12.75 12.38 -13.55
C GLN A 220 13.35 12.66 -12.17
N LEU A 221 12.64 13.38 -11.31
CA LEU A 221 13.08 13.69 -9.95
C LEU A 221 13.35 12.40 -9.16
N PHE A 222 12.44 11.42 -9.21
CA PHE A 222 12.63 10.15 -8.52
C PHE A 222 13.84 9.38 -9.06
N ALA A 223 14.11 9.45 -10.37
CA ALA A 223 15.30 8.84 -10.96
C ALA A 223 16.59 9.54 -10.49
N ASP A 224 16.61 10.88 -10.50
CA ASP A 224 17.78 11.68 -10.11
C ASP A 224 18.18 11.46 -8.65
N TYR A 225 17.21 11.30 -7.76
CA TYR A 225 17.42 11.00 -6.35
C TYR A 225 17.47 9.50 -6.01
N GLU A 226 17.43 8.61 -7.02
CA GLU A 226 17.37 7.15 -6.86
C GLU A 226 16.24 6.68 -5.93
N ILE A 227 15.10 7.39 -5.94
CA ILE A 227 13.93 7.10 -5.12
C ILE A 227 13.10 6.00 -5.79
N MET A 228 13.07 4.83 -5.15
CA MET A 228 12.21 3.73 -5.54
C MET A 228 10.91 3.73 -4.70
N PRO A 229 9.73 3.88 -5.32
CA PRO A 229 8.47 3.79 -4.59
C PRO A 229 8.18 2.33 -4.19
N PRO A 230 7.50 2.10 -3.04
CA PRO A 230 7.19 0.76 -2.52
C PRO A 230 6.19 -0.03 -3.39
N PHE A 231 5.45 0.67 -4.26
CA PHE A 231 4.51 0.09 -5.21
C PHE A 231 4.47 0.96 -6.48
N ARG A 232 3.86 0.44 -7.54
CA ARG A 232 3.69 1.19 -8.79
C ARG A 232 2.74 2.35 -8.56
N GLN A 233 3.28 3.56 -8.42
CA GLN A 233 2.52 4.80 -8.34
C GLN A 233 2.42 5.46 -9.72
N LEU A 234 3.50 6.06 -10.23
CA LEU A 234 3.51 6.70 -11.55
C LEU A 234 3.33 5.71 -12.69
N SER A 235 3.94 4.52 -12.57
CA SER A 235 3.83 3.42 -13.54
C SER A 235 2.61 2.54 -13.29
N ARG A 236 1.67 2.97 -12.44
CA ARG A 236 0.42 2.25 -12.22
C ARG A 236 -0.38 2.22 -13.52
N ARG A 237 -0.94 1.06 -13.84
CA ARG A 237 -1.79 0.91 -15.02
C ARG A 237 -3.11 1.65 -14.77
N THR A 238 -3.44 2.51 -15.71
CA THR A 238 -4.70 3.26 -15.72
C THR A 238 -5.52 2.83 -16.93
N VAL A 239 -6.81 2.60 -16.72
CA VAL A 239 -7.72 2.11 -17.76
C VAL A 239 -8.88 3.07 -17.85
N LEU A 240 -8.91 3.85 -18.92
CA LEU A 240 -10.00 4.76 -19.22
C LEU A 240 -10.96 4.09 -20.21
N LEU A 241 -12.25 4.38 -20.03
CA LEU A 241 -13.27 4.02 -21.00
C LEU A 241 -13.34 5.04 -22.12
N THR A 242 -13.60 4.56 -23.33
CA THR A 242 -14.07 5.41 -24.43
C THR A 242 -15.47 5.97 -24.14
N PRO A 243 -15.91 7.04 -24.82
CA PRO A 243 -17.28 7.56 -24.67
C PRO A 243 -18.37 6.50 -24.91
N ASP A 244 -18.18 5.64 -25.92
CA ASP A 244 -19.12 4.56 -26.25
C ASP A 244 -19.16 3.50 -25.13
N GLU A 245 -18.00 3.09 -24.60
CA GLU A 245 -17.94 2.17 -23.46
C GLU A 245 -18.57 2.76 -22.20
N SER A 246 -18.39 4.05 -21.94
CA SER A 246 -18.96 4.74 -20.78
C SER A 246 -20.50 4.71 -20.80
N THR A 247 -21.10 4.92 -21.97
CA THR A 247 -22.57 4.88 -22.14
C THR A 247 -23.14 3.46 -22.24
N SER A 248 -22.29 2.43 -22.31
CA SER A 248 -22.67 1.03 -22.32
C SER A 248 -22.85 0.47 -20.91
N ASN A 249 -23.57 -0.66 -20.81
CA ASN A 249 -23.67 -1.48 -19.60
C ASN A 249 -22.77 -2.73 -19.63
N SER A 250 -22.07 -2.96 -20.75
CA SER A 250 -21.24 -4.14 -20.99
C SER A 250 -19.99 -3.78 -21.77
N LEU A 251 -18.83 -4.21 -21.29
CA LEU A 251 -17.56 -4.13 -22.00
C LEU A 251 -17.28 -5.44 -22.73
N THR A 252 -16.90 -5.34 -24.00
CA THR A 252 -16.45 -6.43 -24.86
C THR A 252 -15.02 -6.24 -25.37
N ARG A 253 -14.26 -5.28 -24.82
CA ARG A 253 -12.89 -4.95 -25.26
C ARG A 253 -11.89 -6.10 -25.22
N TRP A 254 -12.17 -7.13 -24.43
CA TRP A 254 -11.35 -8.36 -24.32
C TRP A 254 -12.01 -9.57 -25.00
N GLU A 255 -12.99 -9.36 -25.87
CA GLU A 255 -13.63 -10.43 -26.62
C GLU A 255 -12.59 -11.21 -27.45
N GLY A 256 -12.72 -12.55 -27.45
CA GLY A 256 -11.76 -13.46 -28.08
C GLY A 256 -10.48 -13.73 -27.28
N LYS A 257 -10.23 -12.99 -26.18
CA LYS A 257 -9.08 -13.23 -25.30
C LYS A 257 -9.38 -14.34 -24.30
N SER A 258 -8.33 -15.06 -23.91
CA SER A 258 -8.41 -16.10 -22.89
C SER A 258 -7.28 -15.96 -21.88
N ALA A 259 -7.54 -16.38 -20.65
CA ALA A 259 -6.57 -16.42 -19.56
C ALA A 259 -6.60 -17.80 -18.90
N THR A 260 -5.51 -18.21 -18.28
CA THR A 260 -5.49 -19.44 -17.49
C THR A 260 -6.25 -19.25 -16.18
N VAL A 261 -6.75 -20.34 -15.58
CA VAL A 261 -7.36 -20.26 -14.25
C VAL A 261 -6.39 -19.68 -13.22
N GLY A 262 -5.10 -20.02 -13.31
CA GLY A 262 -4.07 -19.43 -12.45
C GLY A 262 -3.98 -17.90 -12.55
N GLN A 263 -4.06 -17.35 -13.76
CA GLN A 263 -4.09 -15.90 -13.99
C GLN A 263 -5.35 -15.26 -13.41
N LEU A 264 -6.52 -15.88 -13.64
CA LEU A 264 -7.80 -15.40 -13.11
C LEU A 264 -7.88 -15.42 -11.59
N MET A 265 -7.32 -16.44 -10.93
CA MET A 265 -7.22 -16.44 -9.46
C MET A 265 -6.40 -15.26 -8.93
N GLY A 266 -5.49 -14.71 -9.74
CA GLY A 266 -4.76 -13.48 -9.46
C GLY A 266 -5.66 -12.26 -9.21
N MET A 267 -6.88 -12.23 -9.77
CA MET A 267 -7.85 -11.14 -9.57
C MET A 267 -8.21 -10.94 -8.10
N ARG A 268 -8.17 -12.00 -7.28
CA ARG A 268 -8.46 -11.95 -5.83
C ARG A 268 -7.54 -11.03 -5.05
N TYR A 269 -6.28 -10.91 -5.49
CA TYR A 269 -5.32 -9.99 -4.89
C TYR A 269 -5.53 -8.53 -5.32
N LYS A 270 -6.46 -8.28 -6.24
CA LYS A 270 -6.80 -6.96 -6.78
C LYS A 270 -8.22 -6.51 -6.43
N GLY A 271 -8.87 -7.17 -5.46
CA GLY A 271 -10.18 -6.78 -4.94
C GLY A 271 -11.37 -7.47 -5.60
N TRP A 272 -11.14 -8.39 -6.53
CA TRP A 272 -12.20 -9.19 -7.13
C TRP A 272 -12.51 -10.44 -6.30
N GLU A 273 -13.77 -10.69 -6.05
CA GLU A 273 -14.26 -11.86 -5.35
C GLU A 273 -14.72 -12.94 -6.35
N SER A 274 -14.46 -14.20 -6.01
CA SER A 274 -14.98 -15.32 -6.79
C SER A 274 -16.51 -15.32 -6.74
N GLY A 275 -17.15 -15.26 -7.91
CA GLY A 275 -18.58 -15.52 -8.06
C GLY A 275 -18.88 -17.01 -8.18
N TYR A 276 -20.01 -17.34 -8.80
CA TYR A 276 -20.26 -18.72 -9.26
C TYR A 276 -19.17 -19.16 -10.26
N GLU A 277 -19.10 -20.45 -10.60
CA GLU A 277 -18.02 -21.10 -11.35
C GLU A 277 -17.48 -20.37 -12.60
N ASP A 278 -18.23 -19.42 -13.17
CA ASP A 278 -17.97 -18.68 -14.40
C ASP A 278 -17.80 -17.16 -14.20
N ALA A 279 -17.64 -16.66 -12.96
CA ALA A 279 -17.66 -15.23 -12.68
C ALA A 279 -16.65 -14.74 -11.62
N PHE A 280 -16.21 -13.50 -11.78
CA PHE A 280 -15.62 -12.67 -10.72
C PHE A 280 -16.47 -11.42 -10.50
N VAL A 281 -16.56 -10.97 -9.25
CA VAL A 281 -17.34 -9.80 -8.83
C VAL A 281 -16.43 -8.77 -8.18
N TYR A 282 -16.58 -7.50 -8.53
CA TYR A 282 -15.90 -6.39 -7.86
C TYR A 282 -16.95 -5.43 -7.31
N ASN A 283 -16.93 -5.18 -6.01
CA ASN A 283 -17.90 -4.31 -5.35
C ASN A 283 -17.38 -2.86 -5.25
N LEU A 284 -18.23 -1.90 -5.61
CA LEU A 284 -17.99 -0.45 -5.59
C LEU A 284 -19.19 0.24 -4.92
N GLY A 285 -19.26 0.18 -3.60
CA GLY A 285 -20.42 0.69 -2.86
C GLY A 285 -21.71 -0.03 -3.27
N GLU A 286 -22.68 0.72 -3.79
CA GLU A 286 -23.96 0.18 -4.30
C GLU A 286 -23.83 -0.50 -5.67
N TYR A 287 -22.69 -0.30 -6.34
CA TYR A 287 -22.40 -0.87 -7.64
C TYR A 287 -21.61 -2.17 -7.51
N ARG A 288 -21.77 -3.05 -8.49
CA ARG A 288 -20.88 -4.19 -8.68
C ARG A 288 -20.57 -4.41 -10.15
N LEU A 289 -19.32 -4.77 -10.42
CA LEU A 289 -18.85 -5.22 -11.71
C LEU A 289 -18.84 -6.74 -11.72
N VAL A 290 -19.40 -7.34 -12.76
CA VAL A 290 -19.42 -8.80 -12.93
C VAL A 290 -18.67 -9.14 -14.20
N LEU A 291 -17.50 -9.75 -14.04
CA LEU A 291 -16.72 -10.32 -15.12
C LEU A 291 -17.15 -11.77 -15.31
N LYS A 292 -17.62 -12.10 -16.51
CA LYS A 292 -18.01 -13.45 -16.93
C LYS A 292 -16.95 -14.04 -17.86
N PHE A 293 -16.69 -15.33 -17.67
CA PHE A 293 -15.79 -16.12 -18.51
C PHE A 293 -16.39 -17.52 -18.76
N SER A 294 -15.86 -18.27 -19.70
CA SER A 294 -16.30 -19.64 -19.99
C SER A 294 -15.12 -20.56 -20.29
N PRO A 295 -15.20 -21.87 -20.03
CA PRO A 295 -16.38 -22.63 -19.58
C PRO A 295 -16.73 -22.47 -18.10
N GLY A 296 -15.84 -21.86 -17.30
CA GLY A 296 -15.94 -21.85 -15.85
C GLY A 296 -15.02 -22.90 -15.23
N PHE A 297 -14.80 -22.82 -13.92
CA PHE A 297 -14.01 -23.81 -13.17
C PHE A 297 -14.54 -23.99 -11.74
N ASN A 298 -14.38 -25.21 -11.21
CA ASN A 298 -14.68 -25.51 -9.83
C ASN A 298 -13.53 -25.06 -8.92
N HIS A 299 -13.82 -24.19 -7.95
CA HIS A 299 -12.82 -23.61 -7.04
C HIS A 299 -12.08 -24.62 -6.16
N TYR A 300 -12.60 -25.85 -6.02
CA TYR A 300 -12.03 -26.92 -5.18
C TYR A 300 -11.22 -27.95 -5.97
N ASN A 301 -11.33 -27.98 -7.30
CA ASN A 301 -10.57 -28.87 -8.18
C ASN A 301 -10.20 -28.12 -9.46
N VAL A 302 -9.02 -27.49 -9.44
CA VAL A 302 -8.60 -26.52 -10.46
C VAL A 302 -7.40 -27.04 -11.23
N ASP A 303 -7.56 -27.21 -12.55
CA ASP A 303 -6.41 -27.18 -13.46
C ASP A 303 -5.99 -25.72 -13.70
N SER A 304 -4.91 -25.30 -13.04
CA SER A 304 -4.38 -23.93 -13.15
C SER A 304 -4.05 -23.50 -14.57
N LYS A 305 -3.87 -24.44 -15.51
CA LYS A 305 -3.52 -24.18 -16.91
C LYS A 305 -4.73 -24.17 -17.84
N ALA A 306 -5.90 -24.60 -17.37
CA ALA A 306 -7.12 -24.56 -18.18
C ALA A 306 -7.42 -23.12 -18.62
N LEU A 307 -7.84 -22.96 -19.87
CA LEU A 307 -8.11 -21.66 -20.48
C LEU A 307 -9.56 -21.26 -20.31
N MET A 308 -9.75 -20.02 -19.86
CA MET A 308 -11.03 -19.36 -19.69
C MET A 308 -11.12 -18.19 -20.66
N SER A 309 -12.07 -18.25 -21.58
CA SER A 309 -12.33 -17.17 -22.53
C SER A 309 -13.18 -16.09 -21.86
N PHE A 310 -12.78 -14.83 -22.03
CA PHE A 310 -13.56 -13.68 -21.62
C PHE A 310 -14.92 -13.67 -22.33
N ARG A 311 -15.99 -13.32 -21.62
CA ARG A 311 -17.34 -13.18 -22.19
C ARG A 311 -17.88 -11.77 -22.10
N SER A 312 -17.89 -11.19 -20.91
CA SER A 312 -18.35 -9.82 -20.72
C SER A 312 -17.92 -9.29 -19.36
N LEU A 313 -17.84 -7.97 -19.24
CA LEU A 313 -17.80 -7.28 -17.96
C LEU A 313 -18.98 -6.32 -17.90
N ARG A 314 -19.87 -6.48 -16.93
CA ARG A 314 -21.10 -5.69 -16.80
C ARG A 314 -21.19 -4.99 -15.46
N VAL A 315 -21.83 -3.83 -15.43
CA VAL A 315 -22.11 -3.08 -14.20
C VAL A 315 -23.58 -3.22 -13.78
N TYR A 316 -23.77 -3.38 -12.48
CA TYR A 316 -25.08 -3.45 -11.84
C TYR A 316 -25.14 -2.52 -10.63
N ARG A 317 -26.32 -1.93 -10.38
CA ARG A 317 -26.72 -1.30 -9.10
C ARG A 317 -28.02 -1.96 -8.64
N ASP A 318 -28.09 -2.43 -7.40
CA ASP A 318 -29.27 -3.13 -6.86
C ASP A 318 -29.82 -4.26 -7.77
N ASN A 319 -28.92 -5.07 -8.32
CA ASN A 319 -29.20 -6.12 -9.31
C ASN A 319 -29.79 -5.65 -10.65
N LYS A 320 -29.91 -4.34 -10.90
CA LYS A 320 -30.33 -3.77 -12.18
C LYS A 320 -29.10 -3.39 -12.99
N SER A 321 -29.15 -3.67 -14.29
CA SER A 321 -28.09 -3.24 -15.20
C SER A 321 -28.13 -1.72 -15.34
N VAL A 322 -26.97 -1.09 -15.19
CA VAL A 322 -26.75 0.36 -15.33
C VAL A 322 -25.62 0.60 -16.33
N THR A 323 -25.28 1.86 -16.61
CA THR A 323 -24.15 2.20 -17.50
C THR A 323 -22.89 2.50 -16.71
N PHE A 324 -21.71 2.33 -17.33
CA PHE A 324 -20.44 2.68 -16.67
C PHE A 324 -20.29 4.17 -16.37
N ALA A 325 -21.04 5.03 -17.07
CA ALA A 325 -21.09 6.47 -16.82
C ALA A 325 -21.56 6.85 -15.41
N GLU A 326 -22.20 5.94 -14.67
CA GLU A 326 -22.59 6.17 -13.27
C GLU A 326 -21.45 5.97 -12.28
N LEU A 327 -20.34 5.37 -12.72
CA LEU A 327 -19.19 5.07 -11.86
C LEU A 327 -18.16 6.18 -11.92
N ASP A 328 -17.51 6.41 -10.79
CA ASP A 328 -16.33 7.26 -10.74
C ASP A 328 -15.17 6.67 -11.56
N VAL A 329 -14.45 7.55 -12.28
CA VAL A 329 -13.38 7.16 -13.20
C VAL A 329 -12.22 6.47 -12.49
N PHE A 330 -11.90 6.86 -11.26
CA PHE A 330 -10.81 6.24 -10.48
C PHE A 330 -11.18 4.82 -10.11
N ASP A 331 -12.34 4.68 -9.47
CA ASP A 331 -12.84 3.40 -8.97
C ASP A 331 -12.97 2.40 -10.11
N LEU A 332 -13.45 2.87 -11.27
CA LEU A 332 -13.55 2.06 -12.48
C LEU A 332 -12.18 1.70 -13.05
N SER A 333 -11.27 2.65 -13.23
CA SER A 333 -9.91 2.37 -13.73
C SER A 333 -9.20 1.34 -12.85
N GLU A 334 -9.33 1.47 -11.53
CA GLU A 334 -8.78 0.55 -10.55
C GLU A 334 -9.33 -0.87 -10.70
N ALA A 335 -10.65 -1.00 -10.81
CA ALA A 335 -11.29 -2.29 -11.02
C ALA A 335 -10.89 -2.93 -12.36
N LEU A 336 -10.85 -2.14 -13.44
CA LEU A 336 -10.52 -2.61 -14.79
C LEU A 336 -9.04 -2.94 -14.98
N SER A 337 -8.14 -2.42 -14.13
CA SER A 337 -6.70 -2.68 -14.23
C SER A 337 -6.33 -4.16 -14.21
N ALA A 338 -7.05 -4.99 -13.43
CA ALA A 338 -6.79 -6.42 -13.34
C ALA A 338 -7.26 -7.20 -14.58
N PRO A 339 -8.53 -7.09 -15.04
CA PRO A 339 -8.95 -7.61 -16.33
C PRO A 339 -8.03 -7.18 -17.49
N ASP A 340 -7.62 -5.92 -17.51
CA ASP A 340 -6.79 -5.37 -18.58
C ASP A 340 -5.38 -5.96 -18.62
N VAL A 341 -4.84 -6.40 -17.48
CA VAL A 341 -3.55 -7.14 -17.43
C VAL A 341 -3.74 -8.60 -17.81
N ILE A 342 -4.82 -9.23 -17.35
CA ILE A 342 -5.03 -10.67 -17.50
C ILE A 342 -5.41 -11.06 -18.92
N PHE A 343 -6.21 -10.22 -19.58
CA PHE A 343 -6.75 -10.50 -20.92
C PHE A 343 -6.07 -9.68 -22.04
N HIS A 344 -4.94 -9.01 -21.76
CA HIS A 344 -4.21 -8.26 -22.80
C HIS A 344 -3.68 -9.18 -23.90
#